data_AF-F4BXE6-F1
#
_entry.id   AF-F4BXE6-F1
#
_cell.length_a   1.000
_cell.length_b   1.000
_cell.length_c   1.000
_cell.angle_alpha   90.00
_cell.angle_beta   90.00
_cell.angle_gamma   90.00
#
_symmetry.space_group_name_H-M   'P 1'
#
loop_
_entity.id
_entity.type
_entity.pdbx_description
1 polymer ?
#
loop_
_entity_poly.entity_id
_entity_poly.type
_entity_poly.pdbx_seq_one_letter_code
_entity_poly.pdbx_strand_id
1 'polypeptide(L)'
;MQELAKELRDRGYDPAAETIDRFRFDLWNYKAYPKAHWKRIRTTNIIERINKELKRRSRPVGAFPSDQSLMRLAGCIMININEEWVTGKKYLTMDV
;
A
#
# COMPACT_ATOMS: atom_id res chain seq x y z
N MET A 1 -17.89 -2.06 12.80
CA MET A 1 -17.08 -0.85 12.53
C MET A 1 -17.65 0.38 13.16
N GLN A 2 -18.95 0.63 13.03
CA GLN A 2 -19.58 1.76 13.73
C GLN A 2 -19.48 1.61 15.26
N GLU A 3 -19.72 0.40 15.77
CA GLU A 3 -19.48 0.07 17.18
C GLU A 3 -18.01 0.26 17.59
N LEU A 4 -17.07 -0.22 16.77
CA LEU A 4 -15.63 0.01 16.99
C LEU A 4 -15.26 1.52 16.95
N ALA A 5 -15.85 2.31 16.06
CA ALA A 5 -15.63 3.75 16.02
C ALA A 5 -16.15 4.44 17.29
N LYS A 6 -17.29 3.97 17.82
CA LYS A 6 -17.80 4.41 19.12
C LYS A 6 -16.85 4.04 20.25
N GLU A 7 -16.41 2.77 20.33
CA GLU A 7 -15.44 2.34 21.34
C GLU A 7 -14.12 3.13 21.27
N LEU A 8 -13.65 3.46 20.06
CA LEU A 8 -12.45 4.28 19.88
C LEU A 8 -12.66 5.71 20.40
N ARG A 9 -13.82 6.32 20.16
CA ARG A 9 -14.18 7.62 20.76
C ARG A 9 -14.24 7.55 22.28
N ASP A 10 -14.91 6.53 22.82
CA ASP A 10 -15.04 6.34 24.27
C ASP A 10 -13.68 6.16 24.95
N ARG A 11 -12.68 5.64 24.22
CA ARG A 11 -11.28 5.50 24.67
C ARG A 11 -10.39 6.71 24.37
N GLY A 12 -10.92 7.78 23.78
CA GLY A 12 -10.18 9.02 23.45
C GLY A 12 -9.34 8.95 22.17
N TYR A 13 -9.58 7.98 21.28
CA TYR A 13 -8.91 7.83 19.98
C TYR A 13 -9.73 8.45 18.84
N ASP A 14 -10.10 9.72 18.98
CA ASP A 14 -10.95 10.42 18.00
C ASP A 14 -10.42 10.36 16.55
N PRO A 15 -9.12 10.57 16.26
CA PRO A 15 -8.63 10.50 14.88
C PRO A 15 -8.82 9.12 14.22
N ALA A 16 -8.72 8.05 15.01
CA ALA A 16 -8.92 6.69 14.52
C ALA A 16 -10.41 6.42 14.24
N ALA A 17 -11.30 6.89 15.12
CA ALA A 17 -12.75 6.79 14.93
C ALA A 17 -13.22 7.60 13.70
N GLU A 18 -12.75 8.83 13.56
CA GLU A 18 -13.04 9.68 12.39
C GLU A 18 -12.59 9.04 11.08
N THR A 19 -11.44 8.36 11.09
CA THR A 19 -10.95 7.64 9.91
C THR A 19 -11.92 6.52 9.51
N ILE A 20 -12.46 5.77 10.48
CA ILE A 20 -13.46 4.72 10.22
C ILE A 20 -14.73 5.33 9.64
N ASP A 21 -15.20 6.45 10.18
CA ASP A 21 -16.43 7.10 9.72
C ASP A 21 -16.27 7.69 8.31
N ARG A 22 -15.11 8.30 8.02
CA ARG A 22 -14.76 8.86 6.71
C ARG A 22 -14.79 7.79 5.61
N PHE A 23 -14.20 6.63 5.89
CA PHE A 23 -14.09 5.54 4.91
C PHE A 23 -15.16 4.46 5.10
N ARG A 24 -16.26 4.76 5.79
CA ARG A 24 -17.25 3.76 6.22
C ARG A 24 -17.79 2.87 5.10
N PHE A 25 -17.91 3.42 3.89
CA PHE A 25 -18.41 2.70 2.72
C PHE A 25 -17.32 1.93 1.97
N ASP A 26 -16.07 2.43 2.01
CA ASP A 26 -14.97 1.87 1.23
C ASP A 26 -14.13 0.85 2.00
N LEU A 27 -14.25 0.85 3.32
CA LEU A 27 -13.49 0.01 4.23
C LEU A 27 -13.46 -1.44 3.72
N TRP A 28 -14.62 -2.00 3.32
CA TRP A 28 -14.79 -3.40 2.92
C TRP A 28 -14.67 -3.66 1.42
N ASN A 29 -14.18 -2.72 0.60
CA ASN A 29 -14.10 -2.88 -0.85
C ASN A 29 -13.30 -4.12 -1.28
N TYR A 30 -12.32 -4.54 -0.49
CA TYR A 30 -11.55 -5.77 -0.75
C TYR A 30 -12.40 -7.05 -0.77
N LYS A 31 -13.59 -7.04 -0.14
CA LYS A 31 -14.50 -8.19 -0.11
C LYS A 31 -15.21 -8.45 -1.44
N ALA A 32 -15.17 -7.50 -2.37
CA ALA A 32 -15.65 -7.69 -3.74
C ALA A 32 -14.78 -8.69 -4.54
N TYR A 33 -13.58 -9.00 -4.07
CA TYR A 33 -12.65 -9.95 -4.70
C TYR A 33 -12.77 -11.35 -4.08
N PRO A 34 -12.27 -12.41 -4.74
CA PRO A 34 -12.15 -13.75 -4.15
C PRO A 34 -11.48 -13.75 -2.77
N LYS A 35 -11.96 -14.61 -1.85
CA LYS A 35 -11.43 -14.71 -0.47
C LYS A 35 -9.92 -14.93 -0.41
N ALA A 36 -9.35 -15.64 -1.40
CA ALA A 36 -7.92 -15.85 -1.53
C ALA A 36 -7.11 -14.54 -1.64
N HIS A 37 -7.72 -13.45 -2.12
CA HIS A 37 -7.06 -12.16 -2.31
C HIS A 37 -7.19 -11.22 -1.11
N TRP A 38 -8.17 -11.44 -0.24
CA TRP A 38 -8.53 -10.49 0.82
C TRP A 38 -7.33 -10.09 1.68
N LYS A 39 -6.51 -11.07 2.10
CA LYS A 39 -5.33 -10.81 2.94
C LYS A 39 -4.34 -9.88 2.25
N ARG A 40 -4.14 -10.04 0.94
CA ARG A 40 -3.17 -9.24 0.17
C ARG A 40 -3.69 -7.84 -0.10
N ILE A 41 -4.98 -7.70 -0.44
CA ILE A 41 -5.61 -6.41 -0.73
C ILE A 41 -5.78 -5.55 0.53
N ARG A 42 -6.17 -6.16 1.66
CA ARG A 42 -6.40 -5.44 2.94
C ARG A 42 -5.11 -4.91 3.56
N THR A 43 -3.95 -5.46 3.23
CA THR A 43 -2.67 -5.07 3.84
C THR A 43 -1.87 -4.11 2.97
N THR A 44 -1.14 -3.21 3.61
CA THR A 44 -0.21 -2.25 2.97
C THR A 44 1.16 -2.84 2.63
N ASN A 45 1.38 -4.13 2.90
CA ASN A 45 2.68 -4.81 2.77
C ASN A 45 3.38 -4.59 1.43
N ILE A 46 2.64 -4.61 0.31
CA ILE A 46 3.19 -4.39 -1.03
C ILE A 46 3.68 -2.97 -1.22
N ILE A 47 2.86 -1.99 -0.82
CA ILE A 47 3.17 -0.56 -0.94
C ILE A 47 4.33 -0.20 0.01
N GLU A 48 4.34 -0.72 1.23
CA GLU A 48 5.43 -0.52 2.19
C GLU A 48 6.75 -1.08 1.69
N ARG A 49 6.74 -2.26 1.05
CA ARG A 49 7.93 -2.85 0.44
C ARG A 49 8.47 -1.97 -0.70
N ILE A 50 7.59 -1.49 -1.58
CA ILE A 50 7.96 -0.58 -2.68
C ILE A 50 8.53 0.73 -2.12
N ASN A 51 7.84 1.35 -1.16
CA ASN A 51 8.27 2.60 -0.53
C ASN A 51 9.62 2.46 0.18
N LYS A 52 9.85 1.32 0.85
CA LYS A 52 11.14 1.01 1.48
C LYS A 52 12.25 0.95 0.44
N GLU A 53 12.00 0.31 -0.69
CA GLU A 53 12.99 0.19 -1.77
C GLU A 53 13.27 1.53 -2.45
N LEU A 54 12.23 2.31 -2.72
CA LEU A 54 12.36 3.67 -3.25
C LEU A 54 13.21 4.54 -2.30
N LYS A 55 12.89 4.53 -1.00
CA LYS A 55 13.65 5.27 0.02
C LYS A 55 15.09 4.77 0.13
N ARG A 56 15.33 3.47 0.01
CA ARG A 56 16.67 2.89 0.09
C ARG A 56 17.55 3.33 -1.09
N ARG A 57 17.02 3.31 -2.31
CA ARG A 57 17.78 3.68 -3.52
C ARG A 57 17.89 5.18 -3.75
N SER A 58 16.95 5.98 -3.25
CA SER A 58 17.05 7.44 -3.32
C SER A 58 17.95 8.03 -2.24
N ARG A 59 18.13 7.35 -1.10
CA ARG A 59 18.93 7.85 0.04
C ARG A 59 20.37 8.27 -0.33
N PRO A 60 21.14 7.53 -1.14
CA PRO A 60 22.49 7.97 -1.53
C PRO A 60 22.52 9.17 -2.48
N VAL A 61 21.43 9.44 -3.20
CA VAL A 61 21.36 10.55 -4.15
C VAL A 61 21.31 11.90 -3.41
N GLY A 62 20.67 11.94 -2.23
CA GLY A 62 20.54 13.15 -1.41
C GLY A 62 19.58 14.17 -2.02
N ALA A 63 19.96 14.77 -3.15
CA ALA A 63 19.15 15.71 -3.92
C ALA A 63 19.20 15.38 -5.42
N PHE A 64 18.04 15.36 -6.07
CA PHE A 64 17.95 15.10 -7.50
C PHE A 64 18.14 16.40 -8.29
N PRO A 65 18.88 16.39 -9.42
CA PRO A 65 19.09 17.57 -10.26
C PRO A 65 17.83 17.99 -11.05
N SER A 66 16.83 17.13 -11.18
CA SER A 66 15.53 17.43 -11.81
C SER A 66 14.49 16.36 -11.47
N ASP A 67 13.21 16.69 -11.64
CA ASP A 67 12.10 15.73 -11.50
C ASP A 67 12.27 14.54 -12.46
N GLN A 68 12.77 14.78 -13.67
CA GLN A 68 12.99 13.73 -14.65
C GLN A 68 14.05 12.71 -14.17
N SER A 69 15.08 13.16 -13.45
CA SER A 69 16.08 12.25 -12.87
C SER A 69 15.51 11.39 -11.74
N LEU A 70 14.61 11.94 -10.91
CA LEU A 70 13.87 11.18 -9.90
C LEU A 70 12.95 10.15 -10.55
N MET A 71 12.19 10.57 -11.56
CA MET A 71 11.26 9.70 -12.30
C MET A 71 11.98 8.54 -12.98
N ARG A 72 13.19 8.76 -13.53
CA ARG A 72 14.03 7.68 -14.08
C ARG A 72 14.39 6.65 -13.01
N LEU A 73 14.85 7.09 -11.83
CA LEU A 73 15.19 6.16 -10.74
C LEU A 73 13.96 5.37 -10.29
N ALA A 74 12.85 6.06 -10.03
CA ALA A 74 11.60 5.42 -9.62
C ALA A 74 11.12 4.41 -10.68
N GLY A 75 11.15 4.79 -11.96
CA GLY A 75 10.82 3.91 -13.07
C GLY A 75 11.70 2.67 -13.13
N CYS A 76 13.03 2.83 -13.03
CA CYS A 76 13.96 1.70 -12.99
C CYS A 76 13.69 0.77 -11.81
N ILE A 77 13.32 1.29 -10.63
CA ILE A 77 12.93 0.46 -9.48
C ILE A 77 11.67 -0.36 -9.77
N MET A 78 10.65 0.29 -10.33
CA MET A 78 9.38 -0.36 -10.67
C MET A 78 9.56 -1.44 -11.74
N ILE A 79 10.40 -1.20 -12.75
CA ILE A 79 10.74 -2.20 -13.77
C ILE A 79 11.38 -3.43 -13.13
N ASN A 80 12.39 -3.24 -12.26
CA ASN A 80 13.04 -4.35 -11.56
C ASN A 80 12.05 -5.17 -10.71
N ILE A 81 11.18 -4.50 -9.95
CA ILE A 81 10.15 -5.18 -9.14
C ILE A 81 9.18 -5.95 -10.02
N ASN A 82 8.78 -5.37 -11.16
CA ASN A 82 7.91 -6.04 -12.12
C ASN A 82 8.58 -7.28 -12.72
N GLU A 83 9.85 -7.19 -13.11
CA GLU A 83 10.63 -8.33 -13.61
C GLU A 83 10.69 -9.46 -12.57
N GLU A 84 10.92 -9.15 -11.29
CA GLU A 84 10.89 -10.15 -10.20
C GLU A 84 9.52 -10.83 -10.07
N TRP A 85 8.42 -10.09 -10.24
CA TRP A 85 7.08 -10.67 -10.15
C TRP A 85 6.70 -11.48 -11.39
N VAL A 86 7.18 -11.10 -12.58
CA VAL A 86 6.95 -11.84 -13.83
C VAL A 86 7.74 -13.15 -13.84
N THR A 87 8.99 -13.13 -13.38
CA THR A 87 9.90 -14.29 -13.43
C THR A 87 9.82 -15.17 -12.18
N GLY A 88 9.40 -14.61 -11.04
CA GLY A 88 9.35 -15.28 -9.75
C GLY A 88 7.94 -15.41 -9.18
N LYS A 89 7.82 -15.23 -7.86
CA LYS A 89 6.55 -15.39 -7.15
C LYS A 89 5.73 -14.10 -7.23
N LYS A 90 4.66 -14.12 -8.03
CA LYS A 90 3.69 -13.02 -8.14
C LYS A 90 3.09 -12.66 -6.76
N TYR A 91 3.03 -11.36 -6.49
CA TYR A 91 2.40 -10.87 -5.26
C TYR A 91 0.89 -11.11 -5.25
N LEU A 92 0.21 -11.07 -6.39
CA LEU A 92 -1.21 -11.39 -6.55
C LEU A 92 -1.40 -12.08 -7.91
N THR A 93 -2.15 -13.17 -7.94
CA THR A 93 -2.54 -13.87 -9.17
C THR A 93 -4.03 -13.66 -9.33
N MET A 94 -4.51 -13.21 -10.50
CA MET A 94 -5.94 -12.94 -10.70
C MET A 94 -6.71 -14.19 -11.18
N ASP A 95 -5.99 -15.24 -11.58
CA ASP A 95 -6.53 -16.53 -12.02
C ASP A 95 -6.78 -17.45 -10.81
N VAL A 96 -7.68 -17.06 -9.91
CA VAL A 96 -8.08 -17.86 -8.74
C VAL A 96 -9.52 -18.30 -8.83
#